data_AF-A0A1H9LCC4-F1
#
_entry.id   AF-A0A1H9LCC4-F1
#
_cell.length_a   1.000
_cell.length_b   1.000
_cell.length_c   1.000
_cell.angle_alpha   90.00
_cell.angle_beta   90.00
_cell.angle_gamma   90.00
#
_symmetry.space_group_name_H-M   'P 1'
#
loop_
_entity.id
_entity.type
_entity.pdbx_description
1 polymer ?
#
loop_
_entity_poly.entity_id
_entity_poly.type
_entity_poly.pdbx_seq_one_letter_code
_entity_poly.pdbx_strand_id
1 'polypeptide(L)'
;MYRQGDVLIVPVTEEAVPPHVAQAPREARDGRGRLVLALGEVTGHAHAVVGPGDLVREPGPFGPLLLRLPQGGRVVHEEHAAITLPKGWYRVIRQREYVPGSVRIVAD
;
A
#
# COMPACT_ATOMS: atom_id res chain seq x y z
N MET A 1 1.20 -6.45 12.39
CA MET A 1 0.90 -5.32 11.48
C MET A 1 2.14 -4.47 11.33
N TYR A 2 2.33 -3.81 10.19
CA TYR A 2 3.50 -2.98 9.90
C TYR A 2 3.04 -1.61 9.42
N ARG A 3 3.79 -0.55 9.74
CA ARG A 3 3.44 0.81 9.36
C ARG A 3 4.67 1.54 8.83
N GLN A 4 4.49 2.27 7.73
CA GLN A 4 5.50 3.15 7.15
C GLN A 4 4.79 4.42 6.67
N GLY A 5 5.02 5.56 7.32
CA GLY A 5 4.31 6.81 7.02
C GLY A 5 2.79 6.67 7.11
N ASP A 6 2.11 6.98 6.00
CA ASP A 6 0.67 6.87 5.81
C ASP A 6 0.21 5.48 5.35
N VAL A 7 1.10 4.50 5.24
CA VAL A 7 0.75 3.14 4.83
C VAL A 7 0.74 2.19 6.02
N LEU A 8 -0.41 1.55 6.24
CA LEU A 8 -0.58 0.42 7.16
C LEU A 8 -0.68 -0.89 6.38
N ILE A 9 0.13 -1.88 6.75
CA ILE A 9 0.19 -3.19 6.11
C ILE A 9 -0.20 -4.26 7.12
N VAL A 10 -1.31 -4.92 6.88
CA VAL A 10 -1.93 -5.88 7.80
C VAL A 10 -1.88 -7.27 7.17
N PRO A 11 -1.25 -8.27 7.82
CA PRO A 11 -1.31 -9.65 7.33
C PRO A 11 -2.75 -10.12 7.19
N VAL A 12 -3.03 -10.88 6.16
CA VAL A 12 -4.31 -11.57 5.95
C VAL A 12 -4.03 -13.05 5.74
N THR A 13 -4.90 -13.91 6.25
CA THR A 13 -4.83 -15.34 5.94
C THR A 13 -5.28 -15.57 4.50
N GLU A 14 -4.85 -16.66 3.89
CA GLU A 14 -5.18 -16.96 2.50
C GLU A 14 -6.68 -17.20 2.31
N GLU A 15 -7.36 -17.77 3.31
CA GLU A 15 -8.81 -18.00 3.32
C GLU A 15 -9.61 -16.69 3.38
N ALA A 16 -9.01 -15.62 3.90
CA ALA A 16 -9.63 -14.31 3.99
C ALA A 16 -9.41 -13.46 2.73
N VAL A 17 -8.66 -13.96 1.74
CA VAL A 17 -8.48 -13.31 0.44
C VAL A 17 -9.74 -13.55 -0.40
N PRO A 18 -10.42 -12.49 -0.88
CA PRO A 18 -11.62 -12.66 -1.69
C PRO A 18 -11.35 -13.47 -2.98
N PRO A 19 -12.24 -14.40 -3.38
CA PRO A 19 -12.02 -15.26 -4.54
C PRO A 19 -11.79 -14.50 -5.87
N HIS A 20 -12.41 -13.32 -6.04
CA HIS A 20 -12.26 -12.52 -7.26
C HIS A 20 -10.81 -12.05 -7.47
N VAL A 21 -10.01 -11.96 -6.40
CA VAL A 21 -8.61 -11.54 -6.46
C VAL A 21 -7.81 -12.46 -7.37
N ALA A 22 -8.14 -13.75 -7.45
CA ALA A 22 -7.45 -14.70 -8.33
C ALA A 22 -7.48 -14.27 -9.81
N GLN A 23 -8.55 -13.61 -10.25
CA GLN A 23 -8.77 -13.19 -11.64
C GLN A 23 -8.69 -11.67 -11.84
N ALA A 24 -8.60 -10.89 -10.77
CA ALA A 24 -8.52 -9.44 -10.83
C ALA A 24 -7.27 -8.96 -11.60
N PRO A 25 -7.33 -7.81 -12.30
CA PRO A 25 -6.16 -7.19 -12.88
C PRO A 25 -5.10 -6.90 -11.80
N ARG A 26 -3.83 -7.02 -12.18
CA ARG A 26 -2.69 -6.65 -11.31
C ARG A 26 -2.34 -5.19 -11.55
N GLU A 27 -2.03 -4.48 -10.48
CA GLU A 27 -1.47 -3.14 -10.59
C GLU A 27 -0.12 -3.24 -11.32
N ALA A 28 0.09 -2.34 -12.28
CA ALA A 28 1.35 -2.26 -13.00
C ALA A 28 2.47 -1.86 -12.05
N ARG A 29 3.68 -2.35 -12.34
CA ARG A 29 4.89 -1.87 -11.69
C ARG A 29 5.26 -0.49 -12.24
N ASP A 30 5.91 0.32 -11.41
CA ASP A 30 6.44 1.61 -11.86
C ASP A 30 7.60 1.43 -12.85
N GLY A 31 8.10 2.53 -13.44
CA GLY A 31 9.24 2.49 -14.37
C GLY A 31 10.55 1.97 -13.76
N ARG A 32 10.60 1.76 -12.44
CA ARG A 32 11.73 1.15 -11.72
C ARG A 32 11.44 -0.32 -11.36
N GLY A 33 10.34 -0.89 -11.83
CA GLY A 33 9.94 -2.27 -11.58
C GLY A 33 9.39 -2.52 -10.17
N ARG A 34 9.01 -1.49 -9.41
CA ARG A 34 8.50 -1.61 -8.04
C ARG A 34 6.98 -1.71 -8.02
N LEU A 35 6.42 -2.42 -7.03
CA LEU A 35 4.98 -2.37 -6.74
C LEU A 35 4.71 -1.19 -5.82
N VAL A 36 4.03 -0.16 -6.31
CA VAL A 36 3.76 1.06 -5.55
C VAL A 36 2.50 0.88 -4.70
N LEU A 37 2.67 0.89 -3.38
CA LEU A 37 1.61 0.79 -2.38
C LEU A 37 0.89 2.13 -2.17
N ALA A 38 1.67 3.22 -2.14
CA ALA A 38 1.18 4.59 -2.10
C ALA A 38 2.28 5.54 -2.59
N LEU A 39 1.87 6.65 -3.19
CA LEU A 39 2.76 7.78 -3.43
C LEU A 39 2.94 8.54 -2.11
N GLY A 40 4.18 8.90 -1.79
CA GLY A 40 4.51 9.75 -0.64
C GLY A 40 4.02 11.18 -0.84
N GLU A 41 4.19 12.00 0.20
CA GLU A 41 3.78 13.41 0.18
C GLU A 41 4.67 14.27 -0.73
N VAL A 42 5.96 13.91 -0.82
CA VAL A 42 6.93 14.56 -1.69
C VAL A 42 6.89 13.92 -3.07
N THR A 43 6.88 14.75 -4.12
CA THR A 43 6.89 14.27 -5.51
C THR A 43 8.08 13.35 -5.77
N GLY A 44 7.79 12.12 -6.19
CA GLY A 44 8.81 11.11 -6.47
C GLY A 44 9.09 10.14 -5.32
N HIS A 45 8.59 10.41 -4.11
CA HIS A 45 8.63 9.44 -3.01
C HIS A 45 7.50 8.42 -3.16
N ALA A 46 7.76 7.17 -2.79
CA ALA A 46 6.78 6.10 -2.87
C ALA A 46 7.02 5.01 -1.82
N HIS A 47 5.93 4.61 -1.17
CA HIS A 47 5.91 3.37 -0.42
C HIS A 47 5.81 2.24 -1.43
N ALA A 48 6.89 1.46 -1.59
CA ALA A 48 6.93 0.47 -2.65
C ALA A 48 7.59 -0.84 -2.22
N VAL A 49 7.11 -1.96 -2.77
CA VAL A 49 7.77 -3.25 -2.61
C VAL A 49 8.76 -3.45 -3.75
N VAL A 50 9.99 -3.82 -3.38
CA VAL A 50 11.01 -4.29 -4.32
C VAL A 50 10.97 -5.82 -4.44
N GLY A 51 11.16 -6.34 -5.65
CA GLY A 51 11.17 -7.79 -5.91
C GLY A 51 9.82 -8.38 -6.33
N PRO A 52 9.70 -9.72 -6.34
CA PRO A 52 8.54 -10.44 -6.85
C PRO A 52 7.31 -10.25 -5.96
N GLY A 53 6.13 -10.32 -6.58
CA GLY A 53 4.85 -10.15 -5.90
C GLY A 53 3.79 -9.58 -6.84
N ASP A 54 2.56 -9.62 -6.34
CA ASP A 54 1.37 -9.13 -7.03
C ASP A 54 0.66 -8.11 -6.15
N LEU A 55 0.12 -7.07 -6.77
CA LEU A 55 -0.67 -6.06 -6.10
C LEU A 55 -2.00 -5.93 -6.82
N VAL A 56 -3.09 -5.87 -6.07
CA VAL A 56 -4.45 -5.82 -6.57
C VAL A 56 -5.18 -4.71 -5.85
N ARG A 57 -5.89 -3.87 -6.60
CA ARG A 57 -6.80 -2.90 -6.01
C ARG A 57 -8.17 -3.52 -5.84
N GLU A 58 -8.65 -3.52 -4.60
CA GLU A 58 -10.05 -3.88 -4.35
C GLU A 58 -10.98 -2.81 -4.92
N PRO A 59 -12.15 -3.21 -5.44
CA PRO A 59 -13.11 -2.26 -6.01
C PRO A 59 -13.64 -1.28 -4.95
N GLY A 60 -14.10 -0.12 -5.43
CA GLY A 60 -14.70 0.94 -4.63
C GLY A 60 -13.78 2.17 -4.45
N PRO A 61 -14.36 3.33 -4.09
CA PRO A 61 -13.64 4.62 -4.06
C PRO A 61 -12.47 4.64 -3.08
N PHE A 62 -12.51 3.78 -2.06
CA PHE A 62 -11.48 3.66 -1.03
C PHE A 62 -11.06 2.19 -0.81
N GLY A 63 -11.21 1.37 -1.85
CA GLY A 63 -10.80 -0.03 -1.80
C GLY A 63 -9.31 -0.14 -1.42
N PRO A 64 -8.96 -0.96 -0.40
CA PRO A 64 -7.56 -1.17 -0.03
C PRO A 64 -6.83 -1.91 -1.16
N LEU A 65 -5.50 -1.94 -1.09
CA LEU A 65 -4.74 -2.86 -1.94
C LEU A 65 -4.59 -4.20 -1.22
N LEU A 66 -4.64 -5.29 -1.97
CA LEU A 66 -4.21 -6.61 -1.56
C LEU A 66 -2.86 -6.93 -2.20
N LEU A 67 -1.88 -7.21 -1.35
CA LEU A 67 -0.51 -7.50 -1.72
C LEU A 67 -0.21 -8.98 -1.45
N ARG A 68 0.28 -9.69 -2.48
CA ARG A 68 0.79 -11.06 -2.37
C ARG A 68 2.31 -11.04 -2.46
N LEU A 69 2.96 -11.61 -1.45
CA LEU A 69 4.42 -11.79 -1.41
C LEU A 69 4.75 -13.29 -1.36
N PRO A 70 5.02 -13.95 -2.51
CA PRO A 70 5.26 -15.40 -2.53
C PRO A 70 6.54 -15.82 -1.77
N GLN A 71 7.53 -14.93 -1.70
CA GLN A 71 8.83 -15.18 -1.07
C GLN A 71 9.13 -14.20 0.08
N GLY A 72 8.13 -13.41 0.49
CA GLY A 72 8.35 -12.20 1.28
C GLY A 72 8.82 -11.04 0.40
N GLY A 73 9.13 -9.91 1.03
CA GLY A 73 9.53 -8.71 0.30
C GLY A 73 10.00 -7.61 1.23
N ARG A 74 10.56 -6.56 0.64
CA ARG A 74 10.97 -5.35 1.36
C ARG A 74 10.15 -4.18 0.89
N VAL A 75 9.50 -3.50 1.82
CA VAL A 75 8.88 -2.20 1.59
C VAL A 75 9.95 -1.15 1.82
N VAL A 76 10.12 -0.27 0.84
CA VAL A 76 11.07 0.83 0.88
C VAL A 76 10.31 2.14 0.72
N HIS A 77 10.92 3.21 1.19
CA HIS A 77 10.53 4.59 0.94
C HIS A 77 11.78 5.45 1.11
N GLU A 78 11.83 6.57 0.42
CA GLU A 78 13.00 7.43 0.34
C GLU A 78 13.39 8.02 1.71
N GLU A 79 12.41 8.25 2.60
CA GLU A 79 12.62 8.84 3.93
C GLU A 79 12.53 7.84 5.11
N HIS A 80 12.04 6.63 4.86
CA HIS A 80 11.78 5.67 5.95
C HIS A 80 12.71 4.47 5.86
N ALA A 81 13.05 3.91 7.03
CA ALA A 81 13.75 2.64 7.09
C ALA A 81 12.91 1.54 6.45
N ALA A 82 13.57 0.69 5.66
CA ALA A 82 12.90 -0.40 4.95
C ALA A 82 12.29 -1.41 5.92
N ILE A 83 11.09 -1.89 5.61
CA ILE A 83 10.40 -2.93 6.37
C ILE A 83 10.50 -4.26 5.62
N THR A 84 10.99 -5.30 6.30
CA THR A 84 10.97 -6.67 5.77
C THR A 84 9.64 -7.33 6.12
N LEU A 85 8.95 -7.85 5.10
CA LEU A 85 7.70 -8.58 5.24
C LEU A 85 7.95 -10.07 4.91
N PRO A 86 7.49 -11.01 5.75
CA PRO A 86 7.55 -12.43 5.43
C PRO A 86 6.63 -12.78 4.25
N LYS A 87 6.76 -14.01 3.73
CA LYS A 87 5.85 -14.52 2.70
C LYS A 87 4.41 -14.51 3.18
N GLY A 88 3.47 -14.23 2.28
CA GLY A 88 2.04 -14.26 2.57
C GLY A 88 1.24 -13.16 1.91
N TRP A 89 0.02 -12.97 2.41
CA TRP A 89 -0.93 -11.97 1.94
C TRP A 89 -1.04 -10.81 2.92
N TYR A 90 -1.23 -9.61 2.37
CA TYR A 90 -1.37 -8.39 3.13
C TYR A 90 -2.47 -7.50 2.57
N ARG A 91 -3.21 -6.86 3.47
CA ARG A 91 -4.06 -5.72 3.15
C ARG A 91 -3.27 -4.45 3.42
N VAL A 92 -3.20 -3.59 2.43
CA VAL A 92 -2.52 -2.31 2.47
C VAL A 92 -3.57 -1.22 2.54
N ILE A 93 -3.54 -0.46 3.62
CA ILE A 93 -4.51 0.57 3.94
C ILE A 93 -3.75 1.90 3.97
N ARG A 94 -4.18 2.85 3.15
CA ARG A 94 -3.71 4.22 3.23
C ARG A 94 -4.42 4.92 4.38
N GLN A 95 -3.67 5.29 5.40
CA GLN A 95 -4.14 6.11 6.49
C GLN A 95 -4.41 7.52 5.98
N ARG A 96 -5.50 8.11 6.45
CA ARG A 96 -5.88 9.48 6.13
C ARG A 96 -6.09 10.20 7.44
N GLU A 97 -5.62 11.44 7.49
CA GLU A 97 -5.96 12.33 8.58
C GLU A 97 -7.39 12.82 8.38
N TYR A 98 -8.18 12.80 9.46
CA TYR A 98 -9.50 13.41 9.49
C TYR A 98 -9.41 14.68 10.33
N VAL A 99 -9.63 15.84 9.70
CA VAL A 99 -9.73 17.12 10.38
C VAL A 99 -11.19 17.58 10.35
N PRO A 100 -11.97 17.35 11.43
CA PRO A 100 -13.31 17.92 11.53
C PRO A 100 -13.22 19.43 11.78
N GLY A 101 -13.91 20.23 10.96
CA GLY A 101 -14.17 21.64 11.27
C GLY A 101 -13.19 22.69 10.72
N SER A 102 -12.35 22.40 9.71
CA SER A 102 -11.50 23.43 9.10
C SER A 102 -12.31 24.35 8.16
N VAL A 103 -13.11 25.26 8.72
CA VAL A 103 -13.45 26.52 8.06
C VAL A 103 -12.45 27.54 8.57
N ARG A 104 -11.36 27.77 7.82
CA ARG A 104 -10.54 28.95 8.04
C ARG A 104 -11.14 30.10 7.24
N ILE A 105 -11.71 31.08 7.94
CA ILE A 105 -11.84 32.43 7.38
C ILE A 105 -10.44 33.04 7.42
N VAL A 106 -9.92 33.37 6.24
CA VAL A 106 -8.69 34.14 6.08
C VAL A 106 -8.95 35.55 6.61
N ALA A 107 -8.15 35.98 7.58
CA ALA A 107 -8.05 37.38 7.97
C ALA A 107 -6.64 37.85 7.55
N ASP A 108 -6.64 38.68 6.50
CA ASP A 108 -5.54 39.32 5.74
C ASP A 108 -4.30 38.46 5.42
#